data_AF-A0A8K0LCR8-F1
#
_entry.id   AF-A0A8K0LCR8-F1
#
_cell.length_a   1.000
_cell.length_b   1.000
_cell.length_c   1.000
_cell.angle_alpha   90.00
_cell.angle_beta   90.00
_cell.angle_gamma   90.00
#
_symmetry.space_group_name_H-M   'P 1'
#
loop_
_entity.id
_entity.type
_entity.pdbx_description
1 polymer ?
#
loop_
_entity_poly.entity_id
_entity_poly.type
_entity_poly.pdbx_seq_one_letter_code
_entity_poly.pdbx_strand_id
1 'polypeptide(L)'
;MSGGGTQPATILSELGVKLPTLDDTHALSGGNTYPTKHDDWPEVDDWDAWTDFNYENLRSIFRPIVEAPWSNHPSDHRSPIEPMETELFDEKSVECHLTKHTMPLVNAALVRANNLLNQDPRNRGHLWASGRGGGITGRPDWSLCSPSQRHSSGKYVNLLPGDTKLSRKWVPNLKERNESEWALPVRQVMSYSRDLGVWYGFIITDHHLVVLRFSRFEIGDGIARSRLRRVAAPSSQTSIQPSGHSRSPSTASNTSGGAGQRPPSRFSDSEPTNEWQPPQFCAIPWSNHNLTVNGKPSGAKAPVLTVRLGLFYLSLLALCGPDTAIRYDYPPLDSWIRTKAGYVHNSSGKKVTSIPENATVVERATSPPGSQSGSSRSSSSSGGNSRVPSQNPITHQPTNRGGSTTRTATQSGTTTPTARNPGASRGPTTRSSVQFADQPGTTPVQNTRSLPRRPAADPAAGHGTGARGNRGASGGNAAGGNVDRGRKKSRPNDGK
;
A
#
# COMPACT_ATOMS: atom_id res chain seq x y z
N MET A 1 -24.05 25.23 -33.71
CA MET A 1 -24.24 24.23 -32.63
C MET A 1 -22.96 23.43 -32.48
N SER A 2 -22.08 23.86 -31.57
CA SER A 2 -20.85 23.14 -31.22
C SER A 2 -21.23 21.93 -30.37
N GLY A 3 -21.25 20.75 -30.97
CA GLY A 3 -21.43 19.49 -30.25
C GLY A 3 -20.28 19.30 -29.27
N GLY A 4 -20.52 19.57 -27.99
CA GLY A 4 -19.58 19.28 -26.92
C GLY A 4 -19.50 17.78 -26.73
N GLY A 5 -18.61 17.12 -27.46
CA GLY A 5 -18.29 15.72 -27.22
C GLY A 5 -17.71 15.58 -25.81
N THR A 6 -18.43 14.87 -24.94
CA THR A 6 -17.92 14.50 -23.61
C THR A 6 -16.65 13.70 -23.81
N GLN A 7 -15.51 14.22 -23.30
CA GLN A 7 -14.25 13.48 -23.30
C GLN A 7 -14.48 12.11 -22.63
N PRO A 8 -13.99 11.01 -23.21
CA PRO A 8 -14.15 9.71 -22.57
C PRO A 8 -13.45 9.73 -21.22
N ALA A 9 -14.11 9.18 -20.21
CA ALA A 9 -13.52 9.00 -18.90
C ALA A 9 -12.28 8.10 -18.98
N THR A 10 -11.34 8.31 -18.05
CA THR A 10 -10.06 7.59 -17.96
C THR A 10 -9.81 7.21 -16.50
N ILE A 11 -8.89 6.28 -16.23
CA ILE A 11 -8.49 5.99 -14.83
C ILE A 11 -8.00 7.28 -14.15
N LEU A 12 -7.26 8.11 -14.87
CA LEU A 12 -6.74 9.37 -14.35
C LEU A 12 -7.85 10.35 -13.94
N SER A 13 -8.91 10.50 -14.76
CA SER A 13 -10.03 11.37 -14.42
C SER A 13 -10.81 10.83 -13.22
N GLU A 14 -11.08 9.52 -13.18
CA GLU A 14 -11.87 8.88 -12.12
C GLU A 14 -11.17 8.88 -10.76
N LEU A 15 -9.88 8.53 -10.74
CA LEU A 15 -9.10 8.50 -9.49
C LEU A 15 -8.62 9.92 -9.09
N GLY A 16 -8.67 10.88 -10.01
CA GLY A 16 -8.35 12.29 -9.75
C GLY A 16 -9.46 13.08 -9.06
N VAL A 17 -10.68 12.55 -8.97
CA VAL A 17 -11.84 13.23 -8.37
C VAL A 17 -11.61 13.54 -6.89
N LYS A 18 -12.08 14.72 -6.46
CA LYS A 18 -12.06 15.16 -5.06
C LYS A 18 -12.78 14.17 -4.16
N LEU A 19 -12.09 13.75 -3.09
CA LEU A 19 -12.69 12.96 -2.02
C LEU A 19 -13.60 13.83 -1.14
N PRO A 20 -14.68 13.26 -0.58
CA PRO A 20 -15.46 13.97 0.42
C PRO A 20 -14.57 14.38 1.59
N THR A 21 -14.87 15.52 2.19
CA THR A 21 -14.27 15.88 3.47
C THR A 21 -14.83 14.95 4.54
N LEU A 22 -13.95 14.36 5.34
CA LEU A 22 -14.33 13.52 6.45
C LEU A 22 -14.39 14.39 7.70
N ASP A 23 -15.44 14.19 8.49
CA ASP A 23 -15.67 14.91 9.73
C ASP A 23 -15.12 14.08 10.90
N ASP A 24 -13.97 14.49 11.43
CA ASP A 24 -13.33 13.85 12.56
C ASP A 24 -13.74 14.45 13.91
N THR A 25 -14.71 15.36 13.96
CA THR A 25 -15.06 16.12 15.18
C THR A 25 -15.34 15.22 16.39
N HIS A 26 -15.98 14.08 16.14
CA HIS A 26 -16.34 13.06 17.13
C HIS A 26 -15.27 12.00 17.39
N ALA A 27 -14.17 12.00 16.63
CA ALA A 27 -13.13 11.01 16.78
C ALA A 27 -12.38 11.18 18.11
N LEU A 28 -12.19 10.06 18.82
CA LEU A 28 -11.48 10.06 20.10
C LEU A 28 -10.01 10.45 19.92
N SER A 29 -9.57 11.41 20.75
CA SER A 29 -8.16 11.76 20.89
C SER A 29 -7.46 10.76 21.82
N GLY A 30 -6.17 10.53 21.61
CA GLY A 30 -5.36 9.63 22.44
C GLY A 30 -4.14 9.10 21.69
N GLY A 31 -3.31 8.30 22.37
CA GLY A 31 -2.22 7.57 21.72
C GLY A 31 -2.77 6.51 20.75
N ASN A 32 -1.91 5.98 19.87
CA ASN A 32 -2.38 4.92 18.98
C ASN A 32 -2.67 3.63 19.78
N THR A 33 -3.48 2.76 19.20
CA THR A 33 -3.82 1.46 19.80
C THR A 33 -2.81 0.43 19.33
N TYR A 34 -2.19 -0.30 20.26
CA TYR A 34 -1.06 -1.18 19.96
C TYR A 34 -1.29 -2.65 20.37
N PRO A 35 -0.78 -3.61 19.60
CA PRO A 35 -0.64 -5.00 20.06
C PRO A 35 0.41 -5.11 21.17
N THR A 36 0.22 -6.03 22.10
CA THR A 36 1.14 -6.34 23.20
C THR A 36 2.54 -6.86 22.80
N LYS A 37 2.85 -6.97 21.50
CA LYS A 37 4.08 -7.58 20.96
C LYS A 37 5.00 -6.61 20.19
N HIS A 38 5.00 -5.34 20.56
CA HIS A 38 5.78 -4.32 19.85
C HIS A 38 7.30 -4.36 20.10
N ASP A 39 7.75 -5.08 21.15
CA ASP A 39 9.17 -5.17 21.51
C ASP A 39 10.02 -5.82 20.39
N ASP A 40 9.41 -6.66 19.54
CA ASP A 40 10.08 -7.36 18.42
C ASP A 40 10.01 -6.59 17.08
N TRP A 41 9.40 -5.41 17.07
CA TRP A 41 9.27 -4.60 15.85
C TRP A 41 10.58 -3.89 15.56
N PRO A 42 11.02 -3.79 14.28
CA PRO A 42 12.20 -3.03 13.92
C PRO A 42 12.13 -1.60 14.48
N GLU A 43 13.27 -1.07 14.91
CA GLU A 43 13.37 0.33 15.34
C GLU A 43 13.28 1.26 14.12
N VAL A 44 12.66 2.42 14.32
CA VAL A 44 12.51 3.47 13.31
C VAL A 44 12.75 4.81 14.00
N ASP A 45 13.94 5.35 13.81
CA ASP A 45 14.36 6.63 14.38
C ASP A 45 14.12 7.79 13.39
N ASP A 46 14.13 7.47 12.09
CA ASP A 46 13.89 8.47 11.05
C ASP A 46 13.25 7.86 9.79
N TRP A 47 12.83 8.74 8.89
CA TRP A 47 12.40 8.45 7.55
C TRP A 47 12.86 9.53 6.56
N ASP A 48 13.09 9.15 5.31
CA ASP A 48 13.54 10.05 4.25
C ASP A 48 12.41 10.37 3.28
N ALA A 49 12.45 11.53 2.62
CA ALA A 49 11.49 11.84 1.57
C ALA A 49 11.67 10.91 0.36
N TRP A 50 10.61 10.23 -0.06
CA TRP A 50 10.56 9.45 -1.29
C TRP A 50 10.25 10.34 -2.49
N THR A 51 11.24 11.11 -2.91
CA THR A 51 11.12 12.13 -3.97
C THR A 51 10.66 11.58 -5.32
N ASP A 52 11.01 10.34 -5.64
CA ASP A 52 10.60 9.66 -6.88
C ASP A 52 9.11 9.35 -6.93
N PHE A 53 8.45 9.16 -5.79
CA PHE A 53 7.02 8.85 -5.70
C PHE A 53 6.20 10.15 -5.81
N ASN A 54 6.15 10.69 -7.01
CA ASN A 54 5.40 11.91 -7.33
C ASN A 54 4.52 11.72 -8.57
N TYR A 55 3.59 12.64 -8.80
CA TYR A 55 2.62 12.56 -9.88
C TYR A 55 3.28 12.47 -11.27
N GLU A 56 4.30 13.29 -11.53
CA GLU A 56 4.93 13.40 -12.85
C GLU A 56 5.63 12.10 -13.23
N ASN A 57 6.45 11.56 -12.34
CA ASN A 57 7.17 10.30 -12.55
C ASN A 57 6.20 9.12 -12.72
N LEU A 58 5.23 8.98 -11.81
CA LEU A 58 4.28 7.86 -11.86
C LEU A 58 3.39 7.93 -13.10
N ARG A 59 2.96 9.14 -13.49
CA ARG A 59 2.23 9.34 -14.74
C ARG A 59 3.11 9.05 -15.94
N SER A 60 4.38 9.46 -15.97
CA SER A 60 5.30 9.13 -17.08
C SER A 60 5.36 7.63 -17.32
N ILE A 61 5.57 6.85 -16.25
CA ILE A 61 5.72 5.38 -16.29
C ILE A 61 4.43 4.69 -16.76
N PHE A 62 3.28 5.13 -16.24
CA PHE A 62 2.00 4.45 -16.44
C PHE A 62 1.02 5.22 -17.34
N ARG A 63 1.50 6.21 -18.10
CA ARG A 63 0.68 7.09 -18.96
C ARG A 63 -0.29 6.31 -19.85
N PRO A 64 0.15 5.29 -20.61
CA PRO A 64 -0.74 4.57 -21.52
C PRO A 64 -1.88 3.84 -20.80
N ILE A 65 -1.70 3.55 -19.51
CA ILE A 65 -2.70 2.87 -18.68
C ILE A 65 -3.70 3.89 -18.15
N VAL A 66 -3.21 4.98 -17.55
CA VAL A 66 -4.08 5.91 -16.84
C VAL A 66 -4.87 6.84 -17.76
N GLU A 67 -4.39 7.07 -18.98
CA GLU A 67 -5.05 7.89 -20.00
C GLU A 67 -5.89 7.08 -20.98
N ALA A 68 -5.87 5.75 -20.88
CA ALA A 68 -6.69 4.92 -21.74
C ALA A 68 -8.19 5.20 -21.47
N PRO A 69 -9.02 5.29 -22.53
CA PRO A 69 -10.47 5.40 -22.38
C PRO A 69 -11.01 4.27 -21.51
N TRP A 70 -11.90 4.60 -20.59
CA TRP A 70 -12.51 3.69 -19.62
C TRP A 70 -14.03 3.75 -19.70
N SER A 71 -14.58 2.90 -20.57
CA SER A 71 -16.03 2.68 -20.67
C SER A 71 -16.53 1.88 -19.47
N ASN A 72 -17.77 2.16 -19.04
CA ASN A 72 -18.46 1.48 -17.92
C ASN A 72 -17.69 1.59 -16.59
N HIS A 73 -17.22 2.80 -16.25
CA HIS A 73 -16.51 2.98 -14.99
C HIS A 73 -17.48 2.92 -13.80
N PRO A 74 -17.05 2.42 -12.63
CA PRO A 74 -17.95 2.22 -11.49
C PRO A 74 -18.64 3.49 -10.99
N SER A 75 -18.07 4.66 -11.25
CA SER A 75 -18.61 5.94 -10.80
C SER A 75 -20.00 6.23 -11.39
N ASP A 76 -20.37 5.62 -12.52
CA ASP A 76 -21.70 5.79 -13.14
C ASP A 76 -22.84 5.25 -12.28
N HIS A 77 -22.52 4.38 -11.30
CA HIS A 77 -23.50 3.69 -10.47
C HIS A 77 -23.34 3.99 -8.98
N ARG A 78 -22.63 5.08 -8.65
CA ARG A 78 -22.26 5.38 -7.28
C ARG A 78 -23.38 6.13 -6.59
N SER A 79 -23.91 5.56 -5.52
CA SER A 79 -24.81 6.30 -4.64
C SER A 79 -24.11 7.55 -4.09
N PRO A 80 -24.83 8.67 -3.92
CA PRO A 80 -24.35 9.79 -3.14
C PRO A 80 -23.83 9.32 -1.78
N ILE A 81 -22.79 10.00 -1.28
CA ILE A 81 -22.25 9.73 0.06
C ILE A 81 -23.17 10.45 1.03
N GLU A 82 -23.78 9.71 1.94
CA GLU A 82 -24.65 10.29 2.96
C GLU A 82 -23.79 11.00 4.03
N PRO A 83 -24.25 12.12 4.63
CA PRO A 83 -23.47 12.86 5.63
C PRO A 83 -22.96 11.98 6.78
N MET A 84 -23.79 11.05 7.28
CA MET A 84 -23.43 10.11 8.34
C MET A 84 -22.26 9.17 7.96
N GLU A 85 -21.98 8.97 6.67
CA GLU A 85 -20.85 8.16 6.19
C GLU A 85 -19.52 8.93 6.13
N THR A 86 -19.59 10.23 6.43
CA THR A 86 -18.41 11.11 6.54
C THR A 86 -18.03 11.39 7.99
N GLU A 87 -18.91 11.08 8.95
CA GLU A 87 -18.64 11.21 10.39
C GLU A 87 -17.73 10.08 10.88
N LEU A 88 -16.63 10.45 11.52
CA LEU A 88 -15.63 9.53 12.03
C LEU A 88 -15.63 9.52 13.57
N PHE A 89 -15.60 8.30 14.12
CA PHE A 89 -15.59 8.06 15.57
C PHE A 89 -14.32 7.31 16.00
N ASP A 90 -13.86 6.39 15.16
CA ASP A 90 -12.72 5.50 15.40
C ASP A 90 -12.05 5.08 14.08
N GLU A 91 -10.99 4.29 14.14
CA GLU A 91 -10.31 3.75 12.96
C GLU A 91 -11.26 2.89 12.10
N LYS A 92 -12.25 2.23 12.72
CA LYS A 92 -13.23 1.39 12.02
C LYS A 92 -14.16 2.20 11.12
N SER A 93 -14.54 3.41 11.54
CA SER A 93 -15.32 4.33 10.71
C SER A 93 -14.54 4.76 9.46
N VAL A 94 -13.23 5.00 9.56
CA VAL A 94 -12.34 5.26 8.41
C VAL A 94 -12.27 4.03 7.50
N GLU A 95 -12.07 2.84 8.06
CA GLU A 95 -12.06 1.59 7.27
C GLU A 95 -13.38 1.35 6.52
N CYS A 96 -14.52 1.63 7.16
CA CYS A 96 -15.84 1.51 6.57
C CYS A 96 -15.97 2.44 5.37
N HIS A 97 -15.60 3.72 5.55
CA HIS A 97 -15.59 4.71 4.48
C HIS A 97 -14.69 4.25 3.31
N LEU A 98 -13.46 3.84 3.60
CA LEU A 98 -12.52 3.37 2.59
C LEU A 98 -13.03 2.13 1.84
N THR A 99 -13.61 1.17 2.55
CA THR A 99 -14.16 -0.08 1.97
C THR A 99 -15.34 0.21 1.04
N LYS A 100 -16.21 1.15 1.41
CA LYS A 100 -17.40 1.48 0.62
C LYS A 100 -17.09 2.39 -0.56
N HIS A 101 -16.16 3.33 -0.38
CA HIS A 101 -16.02 4.46 -1.29
C HIS A 101 -14.66 4.47 -2.03
N THR A 102 -13.56 4.14 -1.39
CA THR A 102 -12.23 4.32 -1.99
C THR A 102 -11.73 3.05 -2.67
N MET A 103 -11.69 1.94 -1.95
CA MET A 103 -11.11 0.68 -2.42
C MET A 103 -11.83 0.07 -3.63
N PRO A 104 -13.17 0.11 -3.76
CA PRO A 104 -13.85 -0.45 -4.93
C PRO A 104 -13.42 0.23 -6.23
N LEU A 105 -13.23 1.56 -6.21
CA LEU A 105 -12.83 2.31 -7.39
C LEU A 105 -11.36 2.05 -7.76
N VAL A 106 -10.47 2.01 -6.75
CA VAL A 106 -9.06 1.62 -6.96
C VAL A 106 -8.96 0.20 -7.51
N ASN A 107 -9.72 -0.75 -6.96
CA ASN A 107 -9.75 -2.14 -7.42
C ASN A 107 -10.28 -2.27 -8.86
N ALA A 108 -11.32 -1.52 -9.22
CA ALA A 108 -11.81 -1.51 -10.59
C ALA A 108 -10.76 -0.95 -11.57
N ALA A 109 -10.04 0.10 -11.16
CA ALA A 109 -8.92 0.63 -11.94
C ALA A 109 -7.78 -0.40 -12.07
N LEU A 110 -7.45 -1.15 -11.01
CA LEU A 110 -6.45 -2.23 -11.07
C LEU A 110 -6.86 -3.35 -12.03
N VAL A 111 -8.14 -3.74 -12.05
CA VAL A 111 -8.67 -4.71 -13.03
C VAL A 111 -8.50 -4.16 -14.45
N ARG A 112 -8.86 -2.89 -14.68
CA ARG A 112 -8.69 -2.24 -15.99
C ARG A 112 -7.21 -2.20 -16.40
N ALA A 113 -6.32 -1.82 -15.49
CA ALA A 113 -4.89 -1.76 -15.73
C ALA A 113 -4.30 -3.13 -16.10
N ASN A 114 -4.67 -4.19 -15.37
CA ASN A 114 -4.26 -5.56 -15.67
C ASN A 114 -4.64 -5.97 -17.11
N ASN A 115 -5.86 -5.61 -17.54
CA ASN A 115 -6.32 -5.89 -18.90
C ASN A 115 -5.50 -5.12 -19.95
N LEU A 116 -5.18 -3.85 -19.70
CA LEU A 116 -4.37 -3.03 -20.62
C LEU A 116 -2.91 -3.49 -20.70
N LEU A 117 -2.38 -4.03 -19.61
CA LEU A 117 -1.05 -4.63 -19.55
C LEU A 117 -0.99 -6.01 -20.21
N ASN A 118 -2.12 -6.56 -20.70
CA ASN A 118 -2.23 -7.91 -21.24
C ASN A 118 -1.66 -8.98 -20.28
N GLN A 119 -1.82 -8.75 -18.97
CA GLN A 119 -1.38 -9.70 -17.96
C GLN A 119 -2.43 -10.78 -17.75
N ASP A 120 -1.98 -11.97 -17.32
CA ASP A 120 -2.88 -13.05 -16.92
C ASP A 120 -3.93 -12.51 -15.93
N PRO A 121 -5.24 -12.69 -16.18
CA PRO A 121 -6.30 -12.22 -15.27
C PRO A 121 -6.13 -12.70 -13.82
N ARG A 122 -5.40 -13.81 -13.60
CA ARG A 122 -5.09 -14.34 -12.27
C ARG A 122 -4.06 -13.50 -11.52
N ASN A 123 -3.23 -12.73 -12.23
CA ASN A 123 -2.17 -11.88 -11.66
C ASN A 123 -2.66 -10.46 -11.29
N ARG A 124 -3.96 -10.19 -11.40
CA ARG A 124 -4.54 -8.90 -10.99
C ARG A 124 -4.39 -8.70 -9.48
N GLY A 125 -4.00 -7.51 -9.05
CA GLY A 125 -4.06 -7.17 -7.62
C GLY A 125 -5.46 -6.82 -7.16
N HIS A 126 -5.73 -7.07 -5.89
CA HIS A 126 -6.96 -6.65 -5.24
C HIS A 126 -6.69 -6.18 -3.81
N LEU A 127 -6.91 -4.89 -3.53
CA LEU A 127 -6.84 -4.31 -2.19
C LEU A 127 -8.05 -4.75 -1.38
N TRP A 128 -7.81 -5.38 -0.25
CA TRP A 128 -8.86 -5.94 0.59
C TRP A 128 -8.62 -5.62 2.08
N ALA A 129 -9.71 -5.46 2.81
CA ALA A 129 -9.69 -5.29 4.26
C ALA A 129 -9.32 -6.60 4.97
N SER A 130 -8.39 -6.53 5.90
CA SER A 130 -7.80 -7.55 6.75
C SER A 130 -8.37 -8.98 6.76
N GLY A 131 -7.48 -9.99 6.69
CA GLY A 131 -7.78 -11.40 7.01
C GLY A 131 -7.65 -12.38 5.83
N ARG A 132 -7.47 -11.87 4.61
CA ARG A 132 -7.26 -12.69 3.41
C ARG A 132 -5.79 -12.90 3.05
N GLY A 133 -4.92 -11.98 3.46
CA GLY A 133 -3.47 -12.09 3.35
C GLY A 133 -2.91 -13.06 4.40
N GLY A 134 -2.05 -14.00 3.98
CA GLY A 134 -1.28 -14.87 4.85
C GLY A 134 0.17 -14.42 5.00
N GLY A 135 0.96 -15.20 5.74
CA GLY A 135 2.42 -15.10 5.72
C GLY A 135 3.07 -14.17 6.76
N ILE A 136 2.33 -13.60 7.71
CA ILE A 136 2.87 -12.65 8.70
C ILE A 136 2.42 -12.89 10.12
N THR A 137 3.27 -12.46 11.07
CA THR A 137 2.98 -12.41 12.50
C THR A 137 2.23 -11.12 12.84
N GLY A 138 1.06 -10.95 12.26
CA GLY A 138 0.26 -9.73 12.42
C GLY A 138 -1.00 -9.75 11.60
N ARG A 139 -1.77 -8.67 11.72
CA ARG A 139 -3.02 -8.50 10.98
C ARG A 139 -3.09 -7.06 10.45
N PRO A 140 -2.52 -6.77 9.28
CA PRO A 140 -2.65 -5.46 8.66
C PRO A 140 -4.13 -5.20 8.36
N ASP A 141 -4.54 -3.95 8.47
CA ASP A 141 -5.89 -3.53 8.12
C ASP A 141 -6.17 -3.70 6.63
N TRP A 142 -5.13 -3.58 5.80
CA TRP A 142 -5.21 -3.68 4.35
C TRP A 142 -4.16 -4.62 3.76
N SER A 143 -4.52 -5.28 2.67
CA SER A 143 -3.61 -6.14 1.93
C SER A 143 -3.93 -6.09 0.44
N LEU A 144 -2.92 -5.82 -0.39
CA LEU A 144 -3.00 -6.11 -1.82
C LEU A 144 -2.72 -7.59 -2.05
N CYS A 145 -3.76 -8.35 -2.37
CA CYS A 145 -3.65 -9.78 -2.59
C CYS A 145 -3.59 -10.07 -4.09
N SER A 146 -2.78 -11.05 -4.48
CA SER A 146 -2.84 -11.66 -5.81
C SER A 146 -3.68 -12.94 -5.78
N PRO A 147 -4.74 -13.07 -6.59
CA PRO A 147 -5.53 -14.30 -6.71
C PRO A 147 -4.74 -15.50 -7.21
N SER A 148 -3.65 -15.28 -7.97
CA SER A 148 -2.78 -16.35 -8.48
C SER A 148 -1.82 -16.91 -7.44
N GLN A 149 -1.61 -16.20 -6.33
CA GLN A 149 -0.61 -16.56 -5.33
C GLN A 149 -1.27 -16.86 -3.99
N ARG A 150 -1.05 -18.08 -3.49
CA ARG A 150 -1.53 -18.52 -2.18
C ARG A 150 -0.41 -19.17 -1.39
N HIS A 151 -0.44 -18.97 -0.08
CA HIS A 151 0.34 -19.76 0.86
C HIS A 151 -0.23 -21.17 0.98
N SER A 152 0.56 -22.08 1.54
CA SER A 152 0.13 -23.45 1.91
C SER A 152 -1.08 -23.45 2.84
N SER A 153 -1.28 -22.40 3.62
CA SER A 153 -2.46 -22.20 4.48
C SER A 153 -3.75 -21.86 3.72
N GLY A 154 -3.71 -21.75 2.39
CA GLY A 154 -4.85 -21.38 1.54
C GLY A 154 -5.14 -19.87 1.48
N LYS A 155 -4.50 -19.07 2.34
CA LYS A 155 -4.56 -17.60 2.30
C LYS A 155 -3.81 -17.04 1.09
N TYR A 156 -4.23 -15.87 0.60
CA TYR A 156 -3.54 -15.21 -0.51
C TYR A 156 -2.20 -14.62 -0.03
N VAL A 157 -1.24 -14.50 -0.94
CA VAL A 157 0.00 -13.76 -0.67
C VAL A 157 -0.34 -12.27 -0.61
N ASN A 158 0.10 -11.60 0.45
CA ASN A 158 0.01 -10.15 0.57
C ASN A 158 1.24 -9.50 -0.07
N LEU A 159 1.02 -8.66 -1.07
CA LEU A 159 2.07 -7.98 -1.85
C LEU A 159 2.31 -6.53 -1.38
N LEU A 160 1.36 -5.95 -0.65
CA LEU A 160 1.42 -4.58 -0.16
C LEU A 160 0.54 -4.48 1.11
N PRO A 161 1.13 -4.59 2.30
CA PRO A 161 0.42 -4.36 3.55
C PRO A 161 0.10 -2.87 3.72
N GLY A 162 -0.98 -2.59 4.46
CA GLY A 162 -1.25 -1.25 4.94
C GLY A 162 -2.05 -1.23 6.23
N ASP A 163 -2.03 -0.08 6.90
CA ASP A 163 -2.66 0.13 8.20
C ASP A 163 -3.53 1.39 8.18
N THR A 164 -4.59 1.40 9.00
CA THR A 164 -5.48 2.56 9.18
C THR A 164 -5.14 3.25 10.48
N LYS A 165 -5.11 4.59 10.46
CA LYS A 165 -5.03 5.41 11.66
C LYS A 165 -5.98 6.59 11.57
N LEU A 166 -6.37 7.13 12.71
CA LEU A 166 -7.03 8.44 12.78
C LEU A 166 -6.00 9.56 12.77
N SER A 167 -6.24 10.62 12.02
CA SER A 167 -5.37 11.80 11.95
C SER A 167 -5.20 12.48 13.32
N ARG A 168 -6.20 12.36 14.19
CA ARG A 168 -6.12 12.81 15.60
C ARG A 168 -5.10 12.07 16.45
N LYS A 169 -4.80 10.82 16.09
CA LYS A 169 -3.85 9.97 16.81
C LYS A 169 -2.48 9.97 16.13
N TRP A 170 -2.47 10.01 14.81
CA TRP A 170 -1.24 9.95 14.03
C TRP A 170 -1.30 10.79 12.76
N VAL A 171 -0.26 11.60 12.57
CA VAL A 171 0.00 12.36 11.34
C VAL A 171 1.51 12.34 11.03
N PRO A 172 1.93 12.56 9.78
CA PRO A 172 3.34 12.51 9.41
C PRO A 172 4.23 13.45 10.23
N ASN A 173 3.77 14.66 10.54
CA ASN A 173 4.51 15.64 11.32
C ASN A 173 4.40 15.43 12.85
N LEU A 174 3.82 14.32 13.31
CA LEU A 174 3.82 13.97 14.74
C LEU A 174 5.25 13.74 15.25
N LYS A 175 6.18 13.34 14.37
CA LYS A 175 7.61 13.13 14.70
C LYS A 175 8.21 14.29 15.49
N GLU A 176 7.93 15.52 15.07
CA GLU A 176 8.47 16.75 15.68
C GLU A 176 7.99 16.97 17.13
N ARG A 177 6.86 16.36 17.51
CA ARG A 177 6.19 16.58 18.79
C ARG A 177 6.24 15.36 19.71
N ASN A 178 6.18 14.16 19.13
CA ASN A 178 6.19 12.90 19.84
C ASN A 178 6.69 11.79 18.92
N GLU A 179 8.02 11.65 18.87
CA GLU A 179 8.71 10.65 18.04
C GLU A 179 8.29 9.22 18.38
N SER A 180 8.13 8.89 19.68
CA SER A 180 7.70 7.55 20.10
C SER A 180 6.32 7.15 19.57
N GLU A 181 5.33 8.04 19.63
CA GLU A 181 3.99 7.76 19.10
C GLU A 181 3.96 7.80 17.57
N TRP A 182 4.79 8.66 16.96
CA TRP A 182 4.95 8.73 15.52
C TRP A 182 5.54 7.44 14.93
N ALA A 183 6.57 6.88 15.57
CA ALA A 183 7.28 5.72 15.05
C ALA A 183 6.36 4.48 15.00
N LEU A 184 5.36 4.37 15.89
CA LEU A 184 4.65 3.11 16.10
C LEU A 184 3.88 2.60 14.86
N PRO A 185 3.05 3.39 14.16
CA PRO A 185 2.44 2.92 12.91
C PRO A 185 3.45 2.61 11.81
N VAL A 186 4.59 3.32 11.77
CA VAL A 186 5.66 3.05 10.80
C VAL A 186 6.34 1.71 11.10
N ARG A 187 6.72 1.46 12.36
CA ARG A 187 7.26 0.19 12.85
C ARG A 187 6.31 -0.98 12.60
N GLN A 188 5.00 -0.75 12.76
CA GLN A 188 3.96 -1.74 12.50
C GLN A 188 3.94 -2.17 11.02
N VAL A 189 3.86 -1.21 10.10
CA VAL A 189 3.85 -1.51 8.65
C VAL A 189 5.17 -2.12 8.20
N MET A 190 6.29 -1.61 8.72
CA MET A 190 7.62 -2.15 8.45
C MET A 190 7.77 -3.60 8.92
N SER A 191 7.19 -3.94 10.07
CA SER A 191 7.15 -5.33 10.56
C SER A 191 6.38 -6.25 9.61
N TYR A 192 5.25 -5.78 9.06
CA TYR A 192 4.53 -6.52 8.03
C TYR A 192 5.37 -6.72 6.76
N SER A 193 6.05 -5.66 6.33
CA SER A 193 6.92 -5.70 5.17
C SER A 193 8.10 -6.65 5.36
N ARG A 194 8.73 -6.65 6.55
CA ARG A 194 9.76 -7.62 6.95
C ARG A 194 9.24 -9.05 6.82
N ASP A 195 8.11 -9.36 7.45
CA ASP A 195 7.58 -10.71 7.49
C ASP A 195 7.16 -11.22 6.09
N LEU A 196 6.64 -10.34 5.23
CA LEU A 196 6.26 -10.67 3.85
C LEU A 196 7.44 -10.65 2.87
N GLY A 197 8.55 -10.03 3.26
CA GLY A 197 9.64 -9.70 2.35
C GLY A 197 9.22 -8.75 1.22
N VAL A 198 8.36 -7.76 1.49
CA VAL A 198 7.87 -6.79 0.47
C VAL A 198 8.35 -5.36 0.75
N TRP A 199 8.65 -4.61 -0.32
CA TRP A 199 9.28 -3.28 -0.26
C TRP A 199 8.37 -2.15 0.17
N TYR A 200 7.10 -2.30 -0.14
CA TYR A 200 6.16 -1.21 -0.07
C TYR A 200 5.18 -1.47 1.05
N GLY A 201 4.75 -0.39 1.68
CA GLY A 201 3.67 -0.38 2.65
C GLY A 201 2.95 0.95 2.60
N PHE A 202 1.82 1.07 3.29
CA PHE A 202 1.17 2.36 3.45
C PHE A 202 0.43 2.50 4.78
N ILE A 203 0.29 3.73 5.22
CA ILE A 203 -0.57 4.13 6.33
C ILE A 203 -1.62 5.07 5.74
N ILE A 204 -2.90 4.81 6.00
CA ILE A 204 -3.98 5.67 5.54
C ILE A 204 -4.75 6.24 6.72
N THR A 205 -4.99 7.55 6.65
CA THR A 205 -5.77 8.32 7.62
C THR A 205 -6.85 9.11 6.90
N ASP A 206 -7.72 9.74 7.67
CA ASP A 206 -8.72 10.68 7.18
C ASP A 206 -8.13 11.97 6.59
N HIS A 207 -6.86 12.28 6.87
CA HIS A 207 -6.18 13.48 6.35
C HIS A 207 -5.08 13.19 5.32
N HIS A 208 -4.49 12.00 5.34
CA HIS A 208 -3.32 11.67 4.52
C HIS A 208 -3.31 10.19 4.13
N LEU A 209 -2.80 9.92 2.94
CA LEU A 209 -2.18 8.64 2.60
C LEU A 209 -0.66 8.81 2.71
N VAL A 210 0.01 7.97 3.49
CA VAL A 210 1.46 7.90 3.58
C VAL A 210 1.92 6.61 2.94
N VAL A 211 2.62 6.71 1.82
CA VAL A 211 3.23 5.54 1.18
C VAL A 211 4.66 5.38 1.65
N LEU A 212 5.12 4.14 1.81
CA LEU A 212 6.42 3.79 2.38
C LEU A 212 7.18 2.87 1.44
N ARG A 213 8.51 3.06 1.38
CA ARG A 213 9.50 2.18 0.74
C ARG A 213 10.56 1.80 1.78
N PHE A 214 10.84 0.51 1.93
CA PHE A 214 11.77 -0.02 2.94
C PHE A 214 13.01 -0.64 2.29
N SER A 215 14.21 -0.28 2.74
CA SER A 215 15.51 -0.88 2.33
C SER A 215 16.26 -1.45 3.52
N ARG A 216 17.18 -2.37 3.26
CA ARG A 216 18.15 -2.86 4.24
C ARG A 216 19.49 -2.12 4.14
N PHE A 217 20.24 -2.07 5.23
CA PHE A 217 21.66 -1.69 5.15
C PHE A 217 22.46 -2.76 4.43
N GLU A 218 23.38 -2.33 3.57
CA GLU A 218 24.37 -3.24 3.01
C GLU A 218 25.29 -3.69 4.15
N ILE A 219 25.14 -4.95 4.57
CA ILE A 219 26.14 -5.56 5.44
C ILE A 219 27.32 -5.88 4.55
N GLY A 220 28.39 -5.09 4.68
CA GLY A 220 29.63 -5.37 3.99
C GLY A 220 30.08 -6.80 4.26
N ASP A 221 30.81 -7.37 3.31
CA ASP A 221 31.45 -8.68 3.43
C ASP A 221 32.18 -8.78 4.78
N GLY A 222 31.56 -9.43 5.77
CA GLY A 222 32.02 -9.36 7.15
C GLY A 222 33.51 -9.68 7.27
N ILE A 223 34.19 -9.11 8.28
CA ILE A 223 35.66 -9.20 8.47
C ILE A 223 36.19 -10.66 8.46
N ALA A 224 35.31 -11.65 8.66
CA ALA A 224 35.63 -13.06 8.57
C ALA A 224 35.80 -13.59 7.13
N ARG A 225 35.29 -12.93 6.07
CA ARG A 225 35.40 -13.42 4.68
C ARG A 225 36.85 -13.40 4.18
N SER A 226 37.66 -12.45 4.64
CA SER A 226 39.10 -12.39 4.34
C SER A 226 39.94 -13.30 5.24
N ARG A 227 39.36 -13.87 6.31
CA ARG A 227 40.09 -14.81 7.14
C ARG A 227 40.25 -16.12 6.38
N LEU A 228 41.50 -16.47 6.10
CA LEU A 228 41.88 -17.81 5.66
C LEU A 228 41.19 -18.83 6.57
N ARG A 229 40.28 -19.61 6.00
CA ARG A 229 39.61 -20.70 6.70
C ARG A 229 40.71 -21.57 7.29
N ARG A 230 40.79 -21.65 8.63
CA ARG A 230 41.74 -22.55 9.29
C ARG A 230 41.49 -23.93 8.70
N VAL A 231 42.40 -24.39 7.87
CA VAL A 231 42.43 -25.79 7.45
C VAL A 231 42.60 -26.53 8.75
N ALA A 232 41.56 -27.27 9.15
CA ALA A 232 41.69 -28.19 10.27
C ALA A 232 42.88 -29.07 9.91
N ALA A 233 43.98 -28.94 10.67
CA ALA A 233 45.12 -29.81 10.48
C ALA A 233 44.57 -31.23 10.49
N PRO A 234 44.89 -32.06 9.46
CA PRO A 234 44.39 -33.42 9.42
C PRO A 234 44.77 -34.05 10.75
N SER A 235 43.75 -34.43 11.52
CA SER A 235 43.91 -35.21 12.73
C SER A 235 44.45 -36.56 12.29
N SER A 236 45.76 -36.64 12.13
CA SER A 236 46.49 -37.89 12.11
C SER A 236 46.25 -38.51 13.47
N GLN A 237 45.24 -39.39 13.52
CA GLN A 237 45.07 -40.40 14.55
C GLN A 237 46.29 -41.33 14.49
N THR A 238 47.42 -40.90 15.03
CA THR A 238 48.47 -41.81 15.47
C THR A 238 48.24 -42.04 16.96
N SER A 239 47.46 -43.07 17.24
CA SER A 239 47.44 -43.75 18.53
C SER A 239 48.86 -44.24 18.84
N ILE A 240 49.61 -43.47 19.60
CA ILE A 240 50.76 -43.97 20.35
C ILE A 240 50.60 -43.44 21.77
N GLN A 241 50.21 -44.33 22.69
CA GLN A 241 50.33 -44.11 24.12
C GLN A 241 51.81 -43.92 24.48
N PRO A 242 52.13 -42.91 25.31
CA PRO A 242 53.14 -43.12 26.33
C PRO A 242 52.49 -42.95 27.70
N SER A 243 52.64 -44.01 28.47
CA SER A 243 52.35 -44.09 29.89
C SER A 243 53.01 -42.95 30.66
N GLY A 244 52.24 -42.35 31.57
CA GLY A 244 52.76 -41.68 32.75
C GLY A 244 52.96 -40.18 32.64
N HIS A 245 51.90 -39.42 32.92
CA HIS A 245 51.96 -38.31 33.89
C HIS A 245 50.57 -38.12 34.50
N SER A 246 50.43 -38.60 35.75
CA SER A 246 49.32 -38.28 36.63
C SER A 246 49.33 -36.77 36.89
N ARG A 247 48.39 -36.04 36.28
CA ARG A 247 48.04 -34.68 36.69
C ARG A 247 46.84 -34.78 37.61
N SER A 248 47.08 -34.44 38.87
CA SER A 248 46.06 -34.30 39.91
C SER A 248 44.93 -33.38 39.43
N PRO A 249 43.66 -33.79 39.53
CA PRO A 249 42.54 -32.92 39.23
C PRO A 249 42.38 -31.95 40.40
N SER A 250 42.66 -30.67 40.17
CA SER A 250 42.28 -29.61 41.10
C SER A 250 40.76 -29.46 41.04
N THR A 251 40.15 -29.80 42.16
CA THR A 251 38.77 -29.57 42.55
C THR A 251 38.39 -28.10 42.37
N ALA A 252 37.62 -27.78 41.33
CA ALA A 252 36.85 -26.53 41.27
C ALA A 252 35.65 -26.69 40.33
N SER A 253 34.47 -26.60 40.96
CA SER A 253 33.19 -26.19 40.38
C SER A 253 32.48 -27.16 39.44
N ASN A 254 31.69 -28.05 40.06
CA ASN A 254 30.43 -28.53 39.54
C ASN A 254 29.55 -27.35 39.09
N THR A 255 29.37 -27.16 37.78
CA THR A 255 28.14 -26.62 37.20
C THR A 255 27.88 -27.31 35.86
N SER A 256 26.83 -28.14 35.85
CA SER A 256 26.02 -28.53 34.69
C SER A 256 26.74 -29.18 33.49
N GLY A 257 26.82 -30.51 33.55
CA GLY A 257 27.01 -31.36 32.39
C GLY A 257 25.84 -31.27 31.40
N GLY A 258 26.15 -31.48 30.12
CA GLY A 258 25.20 -31.46 29.01
C GLY A 258 25.68 -30.83 27.72
N ALA A 259 26.98 -30.52 27.57
CA ALA A 259 27.55 -30.08 26.29
C ALA A 259 27.91 -31.29 25.42
N GLY A 260 26.88 -31.99 24.94
CA GLY A 260 27.03 -32.77 23.71
C GLY A 260 27.48 -31.83 22.60
N GLN A 261 28.41 -32.29 21.77
CA GLN A 261 28.98 -31.62 20.60
C GLN A 261 27.90 -30.88 19.79
N ARG A 262 27.61 -29.62 20.13
CA ARG A 262 26.91 -28.73 19.22
C ARG A 262 27.97 -28.23 18.24
N PRO A 263 27.83 -28.48 16.93
CA PRO A 263 28.68 -27.81 15.95
C PRO A 263 28.62 -26.30 16.23
N PRO A 264 29.70 -25.54 15.99
CA PRO A 264 29.69 -24.10 16.16
C PRO A 264 28.43 -23.58 15.47
N SER A 265 27.53 -22.99 16.27
CA SER A 265 26.26 -22.48 15.80
C SER A 265 26.57 -21.62 14.58
N ARG A 266 26.13 -22.09 13.40
CA ARG A 266 26.20 -21.27 12.19
C ARG A 266 25.59 -19.95 12.58
N PHE A 267 26.37 -18.88 12.44
CA PHE A 267 25.81 -17.54 12.44
C PHE A 267 24.72 -17.56 11.37
N SER A 268 23.48 -17.57 11.84
CA SER A 268 22.32 -17.57 10.97
C SER A 268 21.97 -16.10 10.83
N ASP A 269 22.14 -15.55 9.63
CA ASP A 269 21.69 -14.19 9.26
C ASP A 269 20.15 -14.03 9.37
N SER A 270 19.48 -14.91 10.12
CA SER A 270 18.04 -14.96 10.29
C SER A 270 17.50 -14.01 11.37
N GLU A 271 18.36 -13.37 12.17
CA GLU A 271 17.93 -12.42 13.20
C GLU A 271 18.66 -11.06 13.04
N PRO A 272 18.24 -10.26 12.04
CA PRO A 272 18.80 -8.95 11.77
C PRO A 272 18.00 -7.86 12.50
N THR A 273 18.26 -7.60 13.78
CA THR A 273 17.45 -6.62 14.51
C THR A 273 17.68 -5.16 14.04
N ASN A 274 18.85 -4.84 13.45
CA ASN A 274 19.23 -3.44 13.18
C ASN A 274 19.62 -3.16 11.70
N GLU A 275 19.15 -3.99 10.76
CA GLU A 275 19.64 -3.93 9.37
C GLU A 275 18.77 -3.09 8.44
N TRP A 276 18.01 -2.14 8.95
CA TRP A 276 17.06 -1.38 8.13
C TRP A 276 17.47 0.08 7.97
N GLN A 277 17.48 0.54 6.73
CA GLN A 277 17.62 1.97 6.46
C GLN A 277 16.34 2.70 6.93
N PRO A 278 16.45 4.01 7.22
CA PRO A 278 15.28 4.86 7.39
C PRO A 278 14.28 4.64 6.26
N PRO A 279 13.00 4.32 6.55
CA PRO A 279 11.99 4.18 5.52
C PRO A 279 11.90 5.44 4.66
N GLN A 280 11.66 5.30 3.38
CA GLN A 280 11.36 6.45 2.52
C GLN A 280 9.86 6.64 2.41
N PHE A 281 9.36 7.87 2.54
CA PHE A 281 7.93 8.15 2.57
C PHE A 281 7.48 9.25 1.60
N CYS A 282 6.24 9.17 1.16
CA CYS A 282 5.55 10.27 0.50
C CYS A 282 4.15 10.43 1.13
N ALA A 283 3.87 11.62 1.68
CA ALA A 283 2.59 11.97 2.28
C ALA A 283 1.70 12.70 1.26
N ILE A 284 0.51 12.16 1.04
CA ILE A 284 -0.46 12.64 0.05
C ILE A 284 -1.68 13.15 0.81
N PRO A 285 -1.90 14.47 0.86
CA PRO A 285 -3.07 15.05 1.52
C PRO A 285 -4.39 14.55 0.93
N TRP A 286 -5.37 14.30 1.80
CA TRP A 286 -6.73 13.91 1.43
C TRP A 286 -7.43 14.96 0.57
N SER A 287 -7.07 16.23 0.79
CA SER A 287 -7.58 17.37 0.03
C SER A 287 -7.06 17.45 -1.40
N ASN A 288 -6.03 16.67 -1.77
CA ASN A 288 -5.51 16.66 -3.13
C ASN A 288 -6.55 16.13 -4.11
N HIS A 289 -6.79 16.89 -5.17
CA HIS A 289 -7.68 16.52 -6.26
C HIS A 289 -7.23 17.20 -7.55
N ASN A 290 -7.48 16.52 -8.66
CA ASN A 290 -7.27 17.09 -9.97
C ASN A 290 -8.52 17.88 -10.31
N LEU A 291 -8.46 19.20 -10.15
CA LEU A 291 -9.53 20.09 -10.56
C LEU A 291 -9.72 19.98 -12.07
N THR A 292 -10.78 19.32 -12.51
CA THR A 292 -11.24 19.39 -13.90
C THR A 292 -12.59 20.09 -13.94
N VAL A 293 -12.64 21.31 -14.48
CA VAL A 293 -13.90 21.99 -14.80
C VAL A 293 -14.22 21.67 -16.26
N ASN A 294 -15.34 21.00 -16.51
CA ASN A 294 -15.76 20.58 -17.85
C ASN A 294 -14.72 19.74 -18.61
N GLY A 295 -14.04 18.83 -17.91
CA GLY A 295 -12.98 17.98 -18.50
C GLY A 295 -11.70 18.73 -18.86
N LYS A 296 -11.57 20.02 -18.52
CA LYS A 296 -10.33 20.79 -18.66
C LYS A 296 -9.72 21.05 -17.29
N PRO A 297 -8.39 20.95 -17.13
CA PRO A 297 -7.73 21.32 -15.88
C PRO A 297 -8.13 22.75 -15.51
N SER A 298 -8.73 22.92 -14.33
CA SER A 298 -9.23 24.21 -13.87
C SER A 298 -8.07 25.03 -13.32
N GLY A 299 -7.57 25.95 -14.14
CA GLY A 299 -6.54 26.92 -13.76
C GLY A 299 -5.12 26.38 -13.76
N ALA A 300 -4.18 27.26 -13.44
CA ALA A 300 -2.73 27.07 -13.51
C ALA A 300 -2.15 26.07 -12.47
N LYS A 301 -2.98 25.35 -11.72
CA LYS A 301 -2.47 24.35 -10.76
C LYS A 301 -2.09 23.07 -11.51
N ALA A 302 -0.83 22.69 -11.38
CA ALA A 302 -0.33 21.42 -11.87
C ALA A 302 -1.17 20.27 -11.29
N PRO A 303 -1.41 19.20 -12.06
CA PRO A 303 -2.06 18.01 -11.54
C PRO A 303 -1.26 17.44 -10.35
N VAL A 304 -1.99 16.90 -9.37
CA VAL A 304 -1.42 16.42 -8.11
C VAL A 304 -1.76 14.95 -7.88
N LEU A 305 -0.96 14.31 -7.04
CA LEU A 305 -1.23 12.96 -6.59
C LEU A 305 -2.40 12.99 -5.60
N THR A 306 -3.50 12.30 -5.92
CA THR A 306 -4.63 12.09 -5.00
C THR A 306 -4.42 10.82 -4.20
N VAL A 307 -5.16 10.63 -3.10
CA VAL A 307 -5.11 9.39 -2.30
C VAL A 307 -5.41 8.15 -3.16
N ARG A 308 -6.42 8.23 -4.03
CA ARG A 308 -6.79 7.12 -4.94
C ARG A 308 -5.70 6.82 -5.96
N LEU A 309 -5.10 7.85 -6.57
CA LEU A 309 -3.98 7.68 -7.50
C LEU A 309 -2.74 7.12 -6.79
N GLY A 310 -2.43 7.60 -5.59
CA GLY A 310 -1.34 7.10 -4.76
C GLY A 310 -1.48 5.60 -4.47
N LEU A 311 -2.65 5.17 -3.96
CA LEU A 311 -2.94 3.75 -3.73
C LEU A 311 -2.85 2.91 -5.01
N PHE A 312 -3.40 3.41 -6.12
CA PHE A 312 -3.37 2.74 -7.41
C PHE A 312 -1.93 2.55 -7.93
N TYR A 313 -1.13 3.61 -7.95
CA TYR A 313 0.26 3.54 -8.41
C TYR A 313 1.13 2.66 -7.52
N LEU A 314 1.02 2.81 -6.18
CA LEU A 314 1.75 1.95 -5.24
C LEU A 314 1.41 0.47 -5.46
N SER A 315 0.13 0.18 -5.70
CA SER A 315 -0.33 -1.18 -6.02
C SER A 315 0.25 -1.69 -7.34
N LEU A 316 0.34 -0.85 -8.38
CA LEU A 316 0.98 -1.23 -9.64
C LEU A 316 2.48 -1.51 -9.46
N LEU A 317 3.19 -0.72 -8.67
CA LEU A 317 4.60 -0.97 -8.33
C LEU A 317 4.76 -2.33 -7.64
N ALA A 318 3.89 -2.65 -6.68
CA ALA A 318 3.91 -3.93 -5.96
C ALA A 318 3.54 -5.13 -6.85
N LEU A 319 2.72 -4.94 -7.90
CA LEU A 319 2.27 -6.02 -8.79
C LEU A 319 3.21 -6.25 -9.98
N CYS A 320 3.68 -5.17 -10.59
CA CYS A 320 4.35 -5.21 -11.90
C CYS A 320 5.88 -5.15 -11.78
N GLY A 321 6.41 -4.70 -10.64
CA GLY A 321 7.84 -4.65 -10.40
C GLY A 321 8.48 -6.03 -10.62
N PRO A 322 9.57 -6.12 -11.41
CA PRO A 322 10.25 -7.40 -11.66
C PRO A 322 10.93 -7.95 -10.41
N ASP A 323 11.12 -7.10 -9.40
CA ASP A 323 11.56 -7.47 -8.08
C ASP A 323 10.73 -6.71 -7.04
N THR A 324 10.38 -7.43 -5.98
CA THR A 324 9.53 -6.98 -4.86
C THR A 324 10.15 -7.38 -3.52
N ALA A 325 11.32 -8.05 -3.52
CA ALA A 325 11.96 -8.69 -2.38
C ALA A 325 13.08 -7.84 -1.77
N ILE A 326 13.00 -7.49 -0.47
CA ILE A 326 13.74 -6.38 0.18
C ILE A 326 15.25 -6.33 -0.18
N ARG A 327 15.73 -5.16 -0.64
CA ARG A 327 17.11 -4.93 -1.11
C ARG A 327 17.84 -3.86 -0.32
N TYR A 328 19.14 -3.76 -0.58
CA TYR A 328 20.02 -2.74 0.01
C TYR A 328 19.91 -1.38 -0.68
N ASP A 329 19.72 -1.40 -1.99
CA ASP A 329 19.57 -0.23 -2.84
C ASP A 329 18.37 -0.39 -3.78
N TYR A 330 17.78 0.74 -4.15
CA TYR A 330 16.67 0.76 -5.10
C TYR A 330 17.02 1.63 -6.29
N PRO A 331 16.91 1.07 -7.51
CA PRO A 331 17.05 1.89 -8.70
C PRO A 331 15.90 2.90 -8.78
N PRO A 332 16.09 4.03 -9.47
CA PRO A 332 15.03 5.01 -9.70
C PRO A 332 13.77 4.37 -10.29
N LEU A 333 12.58 4.92 -10.01
CA LEU A 333 11.33 4.32 -10.49
C LEU A 333 11.27 4.23 -12.02
N ASP A 334 11.70 5.27 -12.73
CA ASP A 334 11.77 5.33 -14.20
C ASP A 334 13.16 4.92 -14.70
N SER A 335 13.49 3.63 -14.51
CA SER A 335 14.79 3.07 -14.90
C SER A 335 14.66 1.67 -15.49
N TRP A 336 15.69 1.26 -16.21
CA TRP A 336 15.74 0.01 -16.96
C TRP A 336 16.85 -0.89 -16.45
N ILE A 337 16.53 -2.15 -16.21
CA ILE A 337 17.48 -3.17 -15.80
C ILE A 337 17.88 -4.00 -17.01
N ARG A 338 19.19 -4.08 -17.29
CA ARG A 338 19.72 -4.92 -18.36
C ARG A 338 19.57 -6.41 -18.01
N THR A 339 19.15 -7.21 -18.98
CA THR A 339 19.00 -8.67 -18.89
C THR A 339 19.63 -9.34 -20.09
N LYS A 340 19.75 -10.67 -20.07
CA LYS A 340 20.27 -11.45 -21.22
C LYS A 340 19.40 -11.30 -22.48
N ALA A 341 18.10 -11.01 -22.33
CA ALA A 341 17.13 -10.95 -23.43
C ALA A 341 16.76 -9.52 -23.85
N GLY A 342 17.44 -8.50 -23.32
CA GLY A 342 17.09 -7.08 -23.53
C GLY A 342 17.00 -6.34 -22.20
N TYR A 343 16.00 -5.49 -22.03
CA TYR A 343 15.83 -4.61 -20.88
C TYR A 343 14.45 -4.79 -20.25
N VAL A 344 14.38 -4.63 -18.94
CA VAL A 344 13.13 -4.69 -18.17
C VAL A 344 12.98 -3.41 -17.37
N HIS A 345 11.86 -2.71 -17.54
CA HIS A 345 11.56 -1.50 -16.79
C HIS A 345 11.30 -1.84 -15.32
N ASN A 346 11.96 -1.12 -14.40
CA ASN A 346 11.97 -1.41 -12.98
C ASN A 346 10.58 -1.30 -12.31
N SER A 347 9.76 -0.33 -12.72
CA SER A 347 8.45 -0.13 -12.07
C SER A 347 7.30 -0.86 -12.76
N SER A 348 7.35 -0.96 -14.10
CA SER A 348 6.22 -1.49 -14.89
C SER A 348 6.43 -2.93 -15.33
N GLY A 349 7.64 -3.49 -15.16
CA GLY A 349 8.00 -4.82 -15.63
C GLY A 349 8.03 -4.95 -17.16
N LYS A 350 7.83 -3.85 -17.91
CA LYS A 350 7.80 -3.86 -19.38
C LYS A 350 9.14 -4.34 -19.91
N LYS A 351 9.10 -5.32 -20.82
CA LYS A 351 10.29 -5.87 -21.47
C LYS A 351 10.46 -5.27 -22.86
N VAL A 352 11.67 -4.86 -23.22
CA VAL A 352 12.02 -4.32 -24.54
C VAL A 352 13.38 -4.83 -24.99
N THR A 353 13.60 -4.92 -26.30
CA THR A 353 14.91 -5.27 -26.86
C THR A 353 15.83 -4.04 -26.99
N SER A 354 15.24 -2.86 -27.20
CA SER A 354 15.90 -1.56 -27.23
C SER A 354 15.20 -0.58 -26.29
N ILE A 355 15.97 0.23 -25.58
CA ILE A 355 15.45 1.26 -24.66
C ILE A 355 15.15 2.57 -25.40
N PRO A 356 14.23 3.40 -24.87
CA PRO A 356 14.04 4.77 -25.35
C PRO A 356 15.32 5.61 -25.27
N GLU A 357 15.41 6.63 -26.12
CA GLU A 357 16.47 7.64 -26.05
C GLU A 357 16.45 8.33 -24.67
N ASN A 358 17.61 8.50 -24.05
CA ASN A 358 17.78 9.07 -22.70
C ASN A 358 17.24 8.22 -21.53
N ALA A 359 16.92 6.95 -21.74
CA ALA A 359 16.51 6.06 -20.66
C ALA A 359 17.67 5.78 -19.69
N THR A 360 17.40 5.90 -18.38
CA THR A 360 18.35 5.54 -17.32
C THR A 360 18.48 4.03 -17.23
N VAL A 361 19.67 3.49 -17.51
CA VAL A 361 19.98 2.06 -17.35
C VAL A 361 20.75 1.86 -16.06
N VAL A 362 20.27 0.92 -15.24
CA VAL A 362 20.96 0.50 -14.01
C VAL A 362 21.43 -0.94 -14.19
N GLU A 363 22.69 -1.19 -13.84
CA GLU A 363 23.20 -2.54 -13.78
C GLU A 363 22.60 -3.25 -12.57
N ARG A 364 22.09 -4.47 -12.76
CA ARG A 364 21.63 -5.25 -11.63
C ARG A 364 22.85 -5.61 -10.79
N ALA A 365 22.94 -5.07 -9.58
CA ALA A 365 23.88 -5.55 -8.58
C ALA A 365 23.72 -7.07 -8.49
N THR A 366 24.73 -7.81 -8.95
CA THR A 366 24.79 -9.25 -8.78
C THR A 366 24.98 -9.47 -7.29
N SER A 367 23.89 -9.81 -6.60
CA SER A 367 23.99 -10.31 -5.24
C SER A 367 25.03 -11.43 -5.22
N PRO A 368 25.99 -11.43 -4.28
CA PRO A 368 26.99 -12.48 -4.19
C PRO A 368 26.30 -13.85 -4.19
N PRO A 369 26.87 -14.87 -4.86
CA PRO A 369 26.20 -16.17 -5.07
C PRO A 369 25.97 -17.04 -3.81
N GLY A 370 25.81 -16.46 -2.62
CA GLY A 370 25.66 -17.19 -1.35
C GLY A 370 24.48 -16.79 -0.45
N SER A 371 23.75 -15.71 -0.74
CA SER A 371 22.75 -15.14 0.19
C SER A 371 21.27 -15.37 -0.21
N GLN A 372 20.97 -16.36 -1.05
CA GLN A 372 19.57 -16.77 -1.25
C GLN A 372 19.04 -17.45 0.02
N SER A 373 18.55 -16.64 0.97
CA SER A 373 17.58 -17.08 1.97
C SER A 373 16.41 -17.72 1.22
N GLY A 374 16.16 -19.00 1.48
CA GLY A 374 15.17 -19.82 0.78
C GLY A 374 13.75 -19.28 0.89
N SER A 375 13.40 -18.33 0.02
CA SER A 375 12.03 -18.09 -0.42
C SER A 375 11.92 -18.62 -1.84
N SER A 376 12.08 -19.93 -1.99
CA SER A 376 11.86 -20.63 -3.25
C SER A 376 10.39 -20.51 -3.63
N ARG A 377 10.07 -19.57 -4.53
CA ARG A 377 8.85 -19.57 -5.33
C ARG A 377 8.90 -20.80 -6.26
N SER A 378 8.41 -21.94 -5.78
CA SER A 378 8.30 -23.16 -6.56
C SER A 378 7.13 -23.06 -7.53
N SER A 379 7.41 -22.60 -8.75
CA SER A 379 6.53 -22.79 -9.90
C SER A 379 6.71 -24.22 -10.44
N SER A 380 5.90 -25.17 -9.99
CA SER A 380 5.83 -26.50 -10.56
C SER A 380 5.00 -26.48 -11.85
N SER A 381 5.68 -26.37 -12.99
CA SER A 381 5.13 -26.72 -14.30
C SER A 381 5.23 -28.23 -14.50
N SER A 382 4.14 -28.96 -14.28
CA SER A 382 4.05 -30.39 -14.62
C SER A 382 3.51 -30.55 -16.04
N GLY A 383 4.41 -30.78 -16.99
CA GLY A 383 4.10 -31.39 -18.28
C GLY A 383 4.78 -32.77 -18.35
N GLY A 384 4.02 -33.80 -18.72
CA GLY A 384 4.54 -35.16 -18.88
C GLY A 384 3.48 -36.13 -19.41
N ASN A 385 3.48 -36.34 -20.73
CA ASN A 385 2.78 -37.41 -21.44
C ASN A 385 3.47 -38.77 -21.21
N SER A 386 2.70 -39.85 -21.00
CA SER A 386 2.83 -41.16 -21.71
C SER A 386 1.81 -42.21 -21.22
N ARG A 387 0.82 -42.53 -22.08
CA ARG A 387 0.47 -43.86 -22.68
C ARG A 387 1.07 -45.13 -22.00
N VAL A 388 0.44 -46.30 -21.74
CA VAL A 388 -0.74 -47.10 -22.24
C VAL A 388 -1.03 -48.26 -21.20
N PRO A 389 -1.85 -49.34 -21.42
CA PRO A 389 -3.32 -49.56 -21.58
C PRO A 389 -4.02 -50.46 -20.51
N SER A 390 -5.36 -50.61 -20.67
CA SER A 390 -6.23 -51.79 -20.34
C SER A 390 -6.76 -51.87 -18.89
N GLN A 391 -8.03 -52.13 -18.55
CA GLN A 391 -9.24 -52.65 -19.21
C GLN A 391 -10.50 -52.16 -18.42
N ASN A 392 -11.48 -51.57 -19.13
CA ASN A 392 -12.94 -51.83 -19.16
C ASN A 392 -13.82 -52.11 -17.90
N PRO A 393 -15.17 -51.94 -17.98
CA PRO A 393 -15.88 -50.88 -17.24
C PRO A 393 -17.10 -51.36 -16.42
N ILE A 394 -17.64 -50.52 -15.54
CA ILE A 394 -19.06 -50.57 -15.14
C ILE A 394 -19.68 -49.17 -15.11
N THR A 395 -20.75 -49.07 -15.88
CA THR A 395 -21.74 -48.02 -16.13
C THR A 395 -22.45 -47.52 -14.87
N HIS A 396 -22.78 -46.22 -14.80
CA HIS A 396 -24.12 -45.72 -14.42
C HIS A 396 -24.27 -44.24 -14.82
N GLN A 397 -25.26 -43.96 -15.68
CA GLN A 397 -25.73 -42.62 -16.06
C GLN A 397 -26.63 -42.02 -14.94
N PRO A 398 -26.73 -40.68 -14.86
CA PRO A 398 -27.75 -39.99 -14.08
C PRO A 398 -28.99 -39.62 -14.92
N THR A 399 -30.18 -39.74 -14.34
CA THR A 399 -31.43 -39.22 -14.90
C THR A 399 -31.78 -37.82 -14.38
N ASN A 400 -32.56 -37.16 -15.22
CA ASN A 400 -32.92 -35.75 -15.28
C ASN A 400 -33.58 -35.14 -14.04
N ARG A 401 -33.32 -33.84 -13.90
CA ARG A 401 -34.02 -32.87 -13.07
C ARG A 401 -35.06 -32.14 -13.93
N GLY A 402 -36.32 -32.16 -13.51
CA GLY A 402 -37.37 -31.32 -14.06
C GLY A 402 -38.51 -31.19 -13.04
N GLY A 403 -39.11 -30.00 -12.94
CA GLY A 403 -40.38 -29.83 -12.23
C GLY A 403 -40.47 -28.60 -11.34
N SER A 404 -40.93 -27.50 -11.93
CA SER A 404 -41.54 -26.33 -11.30
C SER A 404 -42.87 -26.69 -10.62
N THR A 405 -43.23 -26.06 -9.48
CA THR A 405 -44.53 -25.37 -9.31
C THR A 405 -44.67 -24.61 -7.97
N THR A 406 -45.23 -23.40 -8.09
CA THR A 406 -46.10 -22.63 -7.17
C THR A 406 -46.94 -23.50 -6.20
N ARG A 407 -47.37 -23.07 -4.99
CA ARG A 407 -48.24 -21.91 -4.71
C ARG A 407 -48.59 -21.82 -3.18
N THR A 408 -48.98 -20.61 -2.74
CA THR A 408 -49.98 -20.24 -1.71
C THR A 408 -49.75 -20.39 -0.19
N ALA A 409 -50.23 -19.35 0.50
CA ALA A 409 -50.22 -19.07 1.93
C ALA A 409 -51.42 -19.67 2.69
N THR A 410 -51.24 -19.93 4.00
CA THR A 410 -52.28 -19.73 5.02
C THR A 410 -51.66 -19.53 6.42
N GLN A 411 -52.49 -18.96 7.29
CA GLN A 411 -52.24 -18.18 8.51
C GLN A 411 -51.88 -18.96 9.79
N SER A 412 -51.57 -18.15 10.81
CA SER A 412 -51.93 -18.25 12.23
C SER A 412 -51.11 -19.15 13.17
N GLY A 413 -50.65 -18.54 14.27
CA GLY A 413 -49.97 -19.21 15.38
C GLY A 413 -49.35 -18.24 16.38
N THR A 414 -50.20 -17.63 17.21
CA THR A 414 -49.89 -16.80 18.37
C THR A 414 -49.23 -17.62 19.47
N THR A 415 -48.06 -17.22 20.00
CA THR A 415 -47.67 -17.47 21.41
C THR A 415 -46.54 -16.53 21.85
N THR A 416 -46.85 -15.75 22.89
CA THR A 416 -45.94 -14.98 23.75
C THR A 416 -45.00 -15.92 24.54
N PRO A 417 -43.79 -15.47 24.94
CA PRO A 417 -43.51 -15.54 26.37
C PRO A 417 -42.76 -14.31 26.93
N THR A 418 -43.39 -13.75 27.95
CA THR A 418 -42.89 -13.36 29.27
C THR A 418 -41.41 -12.96 29.46
N ALA A 419 -41.27 -11.72 29.93
CA ALA A 419 -40.06 -11.09 30.46
C ALA A 419 -39.44 -11.86 31.65
N ARG A 420 -38.11 -11.84 31.72
CA ARG A 420 -37.34 -12.07 32.94
C ARG A 420 -36.24 -11.01 33.08
N ASN A 421 -36.37 -10.22 34.14
CA ASN A 421 -35.30 -9.46 34.79
C ASN A 421 -34.15 -10.39 35.19
N PRO A 422 -32.92 -9.87 35.23
CA PRO A 422 -32.11 -10.10 36.41
C PRO A 422 -31.53 -8.80 36.98
N GLY A 423 -31.65 -8.72 38.31
CA GLY A 423 -31.18 -7.60 39.12
C GLY A 423 -29.66 -7.52 39.24
N ALA A 424 -29.26 -6.34 39.71
CA ALA A 424 -27.93 -5.94 40.08
C ALA A 424 -27.29 -6.84 41.14
N SER A 425 -26.00 -7.12 40.94
CA SER A 425 -25.09 -7.56 42.00
C SER A 425 -23.76 -6.82 41.83
N ARG A 426 -23.32 -6.23 42.94
CA ARG A 426 -22.15 -5.35 43.11
C ARG A 426 -20.86 -6.17 43.19
N GLY A 427 -19.76 -5.64 42.66
CA GLY A 427 -18.39 -6.13 42.87
C GLY A 427 -17.35 -5.24 42.20
N PRO A 428 -16.12 -5.10 42.73
CA PRO A 428 -15.54 -3.78 42.99
C PRO A 428 -14.60 -3.25 41.90
N THR A 429 -14.70 -1.95 41.64
CA THR A 429 -13.70 -1.09 41.00
C THR A 429 -12.50 -0.88 41.91
N THR A 430 -11.34 -1.42 41.53
CA THR A 430 -10.03 -0.97 42.03
C THR A 430 -9.54 0.18 41.14
N ARG A 431 -9.76 1.40 41.61
CA ARG A 431 -9.25 2.64 41.01
C ARG A 431 -7.97 3.01 41.76
N SER A 432 -6.81 2.73 41.19
CA SER A 432 -5.53 3.23 41.69
C SER A 432 -5.38 4.69 41.28
N SER A 433 -5.70 5.60 42.21
CA SER A 433 -5.38 7.01 42.17
C SER A 433 -3.94 7.22 42.63
N VAL A 434 -3.04 7.56 41.70
CA VAL A 434 -1.74 8.15 42.05
C VAL A 434 -1.93 9.67 42.04
N GLN A 435 -1.96 10.25 43.24
CA GLN A 435 -1.81 11.68 43.45
C GLN A 435 -0.32 12.03 43.28
N PHE A 436 0.02 12.90 42.33
CA PHE A 436 1.26 13.67 42.39
C PHE A 436 0.92 15.08 42.85
N ALA A 437 1.54 15.45 43.97
CA ALA A 437 1.44 16.75 44.59
C ALA A 437 2.27 17.79 43.84
N ASP A 438 1.72 18.99 43.76
CA ASP A 438 2.36 20.22 43.32
C ASP A 438 3.62 20.55 44.13
N GLN A 439 4.66 21.01 43.44
CA GLN A 439 5.73 21.85 43.98
C GLN A 439 5.98 23.01 42.99
N PRO A 440 6.09 24.27 43.46
CA PRO A 440 6.11 25.44 42.60
C PRO A 440 7.53 25.94 42.27
N GLY A 441 7.66 26.54 41.09
CA GLY A 441 8.48 27.73 40.88
C GLY A 441 9.93 27.53 40.43
N THR A 442 10.19 27.71 39.14
CA THR A 442 11.36 28.46 38.66
C THR A 442 10.99 29.28 37.42
N THR A 443 11.34 30.57 37.47
CA THR A 443 11.16 31.61 36.46
C THR A 443 11.95 31.35 35.16
N PRO A 444 11.45 31.73 33.98
CA PRO A 444 12.24 31.66 32.75
C PRO A 444 13.09 32.93 32.55
N VAL A 445 14.38 32.72 32.34
CA VAL A 445 15.34 33.71 31.84
C VAL A 445 14.99 34.01 30.38
N GLN A 446 14.64 35.26 30.10
CA GLN A 446 14.51 35.79 28.74
C GLN A 446 15.88 35.79 28.05
N ASN A 447 16.00 35.05 26.95
CA ASN A 447 17.16 35.12 26.07
C ASN A 447 16.72 35.72 24.74
N THR A 448 16.90 37.03 24.61
CA THR A 448 16.69 37.80 23.39
C THR A 448 17.84 37.49 22.42
N ARG A 449 17.57 36.67 21.40
CA ARG A 449 18.46 36.53 20.23
C ARG A 449 17.89 37.25 19.03
N SER A 450 18.65 38.26 18.65
CA SER A 450 18.51 39.20 17.55
C SER A 450 18.40 38.49 16.19
N LEU A 451 17.39 38.88 15.41
CA LEU A 451 17.26 38.57 13.99
C LEU A 451 18.17 39.49 13.16
N PRO A 452 18.88 38.98 12.12
CA PRO A 452 19.59 39.83 11.18
C PRO A 452 18.62 40.49 10.17
N ARG A 453 18.88 41.77 9.95
CA ARG A 453 18.18 42.70 9.05
C ARG A 453 18.19 42.25 7.60
N ARG A 454 17.03 42.34 6.93
CA ARG A 454 16.91 42.43 5.46
C ARG A 454 17.34 43.82 4.98
N PRO A 455 18.06 43.95 3.84
CA PRO A 455 18.28 45.24 3.20
C PRO A 455 17.05 45.68 2.38
N ALA A 456 16.85 46.99 2.39
CA ALA A 456 15.78 47.73 1.72
C ALA A 456 15.92 47.69 0.19
N ALA A 457 14.78 47.66 -0.50
CA ALA A 457 14.69 47.93 -1.94
C ALA A 457 14.06 49.31 -2.13
N ASP A 458 14.74 50.15 -2.92
CA ASP A 458 14.26 51.46 -3.38
C ASP A 458 13.05 51.33 -4.31
N PRO A 459 12.09 52.28 -4.27
CA PRO A 459 11.07 52.42 -5.29
C PRO A 459 11.47 53.48 -6.33
N ALA A 460 11.65 53.05 -7.58
CA ALA A 460 11.74 53.96 -8.71
C ALA A 460 10.34 54.19 -9.32
N ALA A 461 10.03 55.47 -9.49
CA ALA A 461 8.83 56.03 -10.09
C ALA A 461 8.68 55.68 -11.58
N GLY A 462 7.42 55.65 -12.05
CA GLY A 462 7.09 55.53 -13.46
C GLY A 462 5.64 55.95 -13.72
N HIS A 463 5.44 57.26 -13.90
CA HIS A 463 4.23 57.86 -14.46
C HIS A 463 3.93 57.33 -15.87
N GLY A 464 2.64 57.11 -16.18
CA GLY A 464 2.18 56.79 -17.53
C GLY A 464 0.67 56.96 -17.66
N THR A 465 0.27 58.15 -18.08
CA THR A 465 -1.09 58.68 -18.26
C THR A 465 -1.77 58.28 -19.57
N GLY A 466 -3.10 58.27 -19.55
CA GLY A 466 -4.00 58.53 -20.69
C GLY A 466 -4.52 57.29 -21.41
N ALA A 467 -5.72 57.21 -21.99
CA ALA A 467 -6.89 58.07 -22.15
C ALA A 467 -7.99 57.14 -22.75
N ARG A 468 -9.24 57.14 -22.24
CA ARG A 468 -10.44 57.79 -22.82
C ARG A 468 -10.90 57.34 -24.23
N GLY A 469 -12.17 56.90 -24.32
CA GLY A 469 -12.98 56.78 -25.55
C GLY A 469 -13.89 55.54 -25.49
N ASN A 470 -15.17 55.55 -25.08
CA ASN A 470 -16.38 56.26 -25.51
C ASN A 470 -17.07 55.70 -26.78
N ARG A 471 -18.38 55.41 -26.65
CA ARG A 471 -19.44 55.15 -27.67
C ARG A 471 -19.38 53.80 -28.41
N GLY A 472 -20.49 53.15 -28.76
CA GLY A 472 -21.87 53.61 -28.79
C GLY A 472 -22.88 52.47 -29.03
N ALA A 473 -24.15 52.87 -28.98
CA ALA A 473 -25.34 52.06 -29.14
C ALA A 473 -25.77 51.93 -30.61
N SER A 474 -26.43 50.81 -30.92
CA SER A 474 -27.44 50.60 -31.99
C SER A 474 -27.93 49.15 -31.82
N GLY A 475 -29.21 48.79 -31.67
CA GLY A 475 -30.42 49.29 -32.31
C GLY A 475 -30.77 48.37 -33.50
N GLY A 476 -31.87 47.61 -33.44
CA GLY A 476 -32.39 46.89 -34.62
C GLY A 476 -33.30 45.69 -34.36
N ASN A 477 -34.62 45.91 -34.49
CA ASN A 477 -35.72 44.93 -34.53
C ASN A 477 -35.77 44.11 -35.84
N ALA A 478 -36.32 42.89 -35.77
CA ALA A 478 -37.28 42.27 -36.72
C ALA A 478 -37.61 40.85 -36.20
N ALA A 479 -38.81 40.52 -35.70
CA ALA A 479 -40.09 40.32 -36.40
C ALA A 479 -40.07 39.21 -37.48
N GLY A 480 -40.85 38.15 -37.24
CA GLY A 480 -41.54 37.42 -38.30
C GLY A 480 -41.22 35.93 -38.45
N GLY A 481 -42.24 35.09 -38.20
CA GLY A 481 -42.59 34.09 -39.22
C GLY A 481 -42.39 32.60 -38.89
N ASN A 482 -43.49 32.03 -38.43
CA ASN A 482 -44.16 30.90 -39.06
C ASN A 482 -43.99 29.50 -38.45
N VAL A 483 -45.15 29.00 -38.07
CA VAL A 483 -45.49 27.64 -37.65
C VAL A 483 -45.68 26.83 -38.92
N ASP A 484 -45.07 25.64 -39.00
CA ASP A 484 -45.63 24.60 -39.85
C ASP A 484 -45.52 23.21 -39.20
N ARG A 485 -46.65 22.51 -39.22
CA ARG A 485 -46.90 21.20 -38.61
C ARG A 485 -46.80 20.14 -39.70
N GLY A 486 -45.71 19.38 -39.72
CA GLY A 486 -45.51 18.25 -40.62
C GLY A 486 -45.59 16.89 -39.90
N ARG A 487 -46.75 16.24 -40.03
CA ARG A 487 -47.11 14.89 -39.56
C ARG A 487 -46.65 13.82 -40.57
N LYS A 488 -46.03 12.71 -40.13
CA LYS A 488 -46.22 11.28 -40.58
C LYS A 488 -45.04 10.39 -40.10
N LYS A 489 -45.31 9.28 -39.39
CA LYS A 489 -45.31 7.85 -39.86
C LYS A 489 -43.95 7.49 -40.51
N SER A 490 -43.21 6.44 -40.12
CA SER A 490 -43.61 5.05 -39.85
C SER A 490 -42.37 4.22 -39.43
N ARG A 491 -42.55 3.28 -38.50
CA ARG A 491 -41.76 2.03 -38.34
C ARG A 491 -41.93 1.11 -39.59
N PRO A 492 -41.31 -0.08 -39.68
CA PRO A 492 -40.00 -0.57 -39.20
C PRO A 492 -39.18 -1.17 -40.37
N ASN A 493 -37.97 -1.67 -40.12
CA ASN A 493 -37.57 -2.91 -40.79
C ASN A 493 -36.52 -3.69 -39.99
N ASP A 494 -36.89 -4.93 -39.68
CA ASP A 494 -36.01 -6.02 -39.32
C ASP A 494 -35.20 -6.49 -40.54
N GLY A 495 -34.08 -7.16 -40.28
CA GLY A 495 -33.51 -8.14 -41.20
C GLY A 495 -32.07 -7.88 -41.64
N LYS A 496 -31.10 -8.38 -40.87
CA LYS A 496 -30.51 -9.71 -41.09
C LYS A 496 -29.64 -10.12 -39.91
#